data_AF-A0A3B8UAH5-F1
#
_entry.id   AF-A0A3B8UAH5-F1
#
_cell.length_a   1.000
_cell.length_b   1.000
_cell.length_c   1.000
_cell.angle_alpha   90.00
_cell.angle_beta   90.00
_cell.angle_gamma   90.00
#
_symmetry.space_group_name_H-M   'P 1'
#
loop_
_entity.id
_entity.type
_entity.pdbx_description
1 polymer ?
#
loop_
_entity_poly.entity_id
_entity_poly.type
_entity_poly.pdbx_seq_one_letter_code
_entity_poly.pdbx_strand_id
1 'polypeptide(L)'
;MGLLQRLNGPLITLIEPEIFSLAEQKRAIDLCLAACRKRQSPRTGFIHYFPTEEEVVDTVPLYENFCFALALYRQKTVESALEGKVILEKLLAFQSPDGNFPIYLHEYPRCYERMQGLKIAPLLLQLERQFSVVLSPDLKKRISFAVENILASSQECSSDLWQLRYEMCKYGLSSIEPVLRSTSDGIDWLISMQLGEERPFPLKYFFHQELQLVVCPTLTQVQQRFEPKPQLIEWILAESTGSFSQRLLQDHPLQMQLAALWPFAHVNHKLYEEDCILKEPDSLAVWKKPCDLQTDVLRIFWGKDPLNSFVLPNTPGTGICLIGKKQWEILFDLAEDADLTHNDLFEVLFYCNASPEIRLSINGQNGITFSLGDQIEICSPSCRISLYFELLSGEGLFRGHFSKANRPSQTKIKNYEAYDWQIGLRTLCRSRKAIVRVVCAYFSE
;
A
#
# COMPACT_ATOMS: atom_id res chain seq x y z
N MET A 1 -23.41 -58.35 9.16
CA MET A 1 -23.83 -58.84 7.82
C MET A 1 -24.70 -57.77 7.18
N GLY A 2 -24.17 -57.10 6.15
CA GLY A 2 -24.90 -56.14 5.32
C GLY A 2 -24.38 -54.71 5.40
N LEU A 3 -23.95 -54.19 4.24
CA LEU A 3 -23.61 -52.79 3.90
C LEU A 3 -22.14 -52.36 4.03
N LEU A 4 -21.25 -53.08 3.33
CA LEU A 4 -20.00 -52.53 2.78
C LEU A 4 -19.92 -52.92 1.31
N GLN A 5 -20.54 -52.12 0.42
CA GLN A 5 -20.21 -52.06 -1.01
C GLN A 5 -21.13 -51.02 -1.67
N ARG A 6 -20.57 -49.83 -1.96
CA ARG A 6 -20.89 -48.95 -3.10
C ARG A 6 -20.30 -47.56 -2.86
N LEU A 7 -19.02 -47.39 -3.16
CA LEU A 7 -18.43 -46.11 -3.59
C LEU A 7 -17.17 -46.43 -4.43
N ASN A 8 -17.39 -46.99 -5.62
CA ASN A 8 -16.39 -46.98 -6.70
C ASN A 8 -16.87 -45.96 -7.74
N GLY A 9 -16.58 -44.69 -7.47
CA GLY A 9 -16.54 -43.63 -8.49
C GLY A 9 -15.10 -43.11 -8.53
N PRO A 10 -14.58 -42.69 -9.69
CA PRO A 10 -13.21 -42.21 -9.78
C PRO A 10 -13.07 -40.96 -8.90
N LEU A 11 -12.13 -41.00 -7.96
CA LEU A 11 -11.63 -39.81 -7.29
C LEU A 11 -11.17 -38.85 -8.38
N ILE A 12 -11.96 -37.79 -8.61
CA ILE A 12 -11.48 -36.59 -9.26
C ILE A 12 -10.42 -36.05 -8.31
N THR A 13 -9.16 -36.33 -8.64
CA THR A 13 -8.01 -35.66 -8.06
C THR A 13 -8.21 -34.17 -8.29
N LEU A 14 -8.65 -33.47 -7.25
CA LEU A 14 -8.47 -32.03 -7.15
C LEU A 14 -6.96 -31.82 -7.27
N ILE A 15 -6.55 -31.31 -8.42
CA ILE A 15 -5.19 -30.83 -8.65
C ILE A 15 -5.00 -29.73 -7.61
N GLU A 16 -4.29 -30.04 -6.53
CA GLU A 16 -3.75 -29.03 -5.63
C GLU A 16 -2.97 -28.04 -6.49
N PRO A 17 -3.22 -26.71 -6.38
CA PRO A 17 -2.39 -25.76 -7.09
C PRO A 17 -0.97 -25.94 -6.55
N GLU A 18 -0.06 -26.32 -7.44
CA GLU A 18 1.36 -26.48 -7.15
C GLU A 18 1.82 -25.31 -6.27
N ILE A 19 2.14 -25.63 -5.01
CA ILE A 19 2.88 -24.74 -4.13
C ILE A 19 4.24 -24.58 -4.79
N PHE A 20 4.39 -23.53 -5.60
CA PHE A 20 5.65 -23.12 -6.21
C PHE A 20 6.72 -23.13 -5.11
N SER A 21 7.71 -24.00 -5.28
CA SER A 21 8.77 -24.24 -4.30
C SER A 21 9.48 -22.93 -3.95
N LEU A 22 9.67 -22.70 -2.65
CA LEU A 22 10.19 -21.48 -2.04
C LEU A 22 11.70 -21.24 -2.27
N ALA A 23 12.31 -21.78 -3.33
CA ALA A 23 13.77 -21.77 -3.52
C ALA A 23 14.27 -21.02 -4.75
N GLU A 24 13.40 -20.62 -5.68
CA GLU A 24 13.83 -19.88 -6.87
C GLU A 24 13.50 -18.39 -6.73
N GLN A 25 14.47 -17.54 -7.07
CA GLN A 25 14.36 -16.09 -7.08
C GLN A 25 13.09 -15.65 -7.80
N LYS A 26 12.04 -15.28 -7.04
CA LYS A 26 10.82 -14.73 -7.60
C LYS A 26 11.17 -13.32 -8.08
N ARG A 27 11.07 -13.04 -9.37
CA ARG A 27 11.07 -11.66 -9.87
C ARG A 27 9.67 -11.08 -9.66
N ALA A 28 9.53 -9.75 -9.63
CA ALA A 28 8.20 -9.13 -9.50
C ALA A 28 7.25 -9.56 -10.64
N ILE A 29 7.80 -9.88 -11.82
CA ILE A 29 7.02 -10.37 -12.95
C ILE A 29 6.46 -11.78 -12.74
N ASP A 30 7.13 -12.62 -11.95
CA ASP A 30 6.68 -13.97 -11.67
C ASP A 30 5.51 -13.92 -10.66
N LEU A 31 5.59 -13.01 -9.68
CA LEU A 31 4.46 -12.69 -8.79
C LEU A 31 3.27 -12.12 -9.57
N CYS A 32 3.52 -11.25 -10.55
CA CYS A 32 2.49 -10.70 -11.43
C CYS A 32 1.70 -11.82 -12.12
N LEU A 33 2.41 -12.77 -12.73
CA LEU A 33 1.76 -13.87 -13.43
C LEU A 33 1.02 -14.79 -12.49
N ALA A 34 1.59 -15.13 -11.32
CA ALA A 34 0.90 -15.93 -10.33
C ALA A 34 -0.45 -15.30 -9.93
N ALA A 35 -0.45 -13.99 -9.65
CA ALA A 35 -1.66 -13.24 -9.29
C ALA A 35 -2.69 -13.19 -10.44
N CYS A 36 -2.22 -12.99 -11.69
CA CYS A 36 -3.05 -13.01 -12.89
C CYS A 36 -3.67 -14.39 -13.13
N ARG A 37 -2.87 -15.47 -13.07
CA ARG A 37 -3.32 -16.86 -13.29
C ARG A 37 -4.34 -17.30 -12.26
N LYS A 38 -4.13 -16.95 -10.98
CA LYS A 38 -5.09 -17.22 -9.91
C LYS A 38 -6.48 -16.64 -10.20
N ARG A 39 -6.53 -15.48 -10.88
CA ARG A 39 -7.76 -14.75 -11.22
C ARG A 39 -8.18 -14.95 -12.68
N GLN A 40 -7.50 -15.80 -13.43
CA GLN A 40 -7.82 -16.05 -14.83
C GLN A 40 -9.00 -17.02 -14.93
N SER A 41 -10.04 -16.62 -15.66
CA SER A 41 -11.16 -17.50 -15.97
C SER A 41 -10.74 -18.54 -17.01
N PRO A 42 -10.91 -19.85 -16.75
CA PRO A 42 -10.67 -20.88 -17.74
C PRO A 42 -11.57 -20.76 -18.98
N ARG A 43 -12.73 -20.11 -18.83
CA ARG A 43 -13.72 -19.96 -19.91
C ARG A 43 -13.38 -18.83 -20.87
N THR A 44 -13.02 -17.66 -20.34
CA THR A 44 -12.78 -16.46 -21.16
C THR A 44 -11.31 -16.29 -21.52
N GLY A 45 -10.42 -16.82 -20.68
CA GLY A 45 -8.98 -16.57 -20.72
C GLY A 45 -8.58 -15.21 -20.15
N PHE A 46 -9.53 -14.38 -19.71
CA PHE A 46 -9.26 -13.08 -19.08
C PHE A 46 -9.16 -13.20 -17.57
N ILE A 47 -8.57 -12.18 -16.96
CA ILE A 47 -8.64 -11.94 -15.52
C ILE A 47 -10.03 -11.45 -15.16
N HIS A 48 -10.60 -12.05 -14.13
CA HIS A 48 -11.85 -11.67 -13.50
C HIS A 48 -11.57 -11.21 -12.07
N TYR A 49 -11.95 -9.98 -11.73
CA TYR A 49 -11.68 -9.39 -10.43
C TYR A 49 -12.55 -8.16 -10.16
N PHE A 50 -13.13 -8.09 -8.96
CA PHE A 50 -13.81 -6.90 -8.45
C PHE A 50 -13.14 -6.39 -7.16
N PRO A 51 -12.76 -5.09 -7.05
CA PRO A 51 -11.96 -4.59 -5.93
C PRO A 51 -12.54 -4.76 -4.53
N THR A 52 -13.86 -4.81 -4.38
CA THR A 52 -14.53 -4.89 -3.08
C THR A 52 -14.87 -6.31 -2.67
N GLU A 53 -14.93 -7.25 -3.63
CA GLU A 53 -15.39 -8.61 -3.41
C GLU A 53 -14.58 -9.56 -4.30
N GLU A 54 -13.53 -10.18 -3.76
CA GLU A 54 -12.68 -11.11 -4.53
C GLU A 54 -13.45 -12.34 -5.04
N GLU A 55 -14.58 -12.69 -4.40
CA GLU A 55 -15.47 -13.77 -4.82
C GLU A 55 -16.37 -13.38 -6.00
N VAL A 56 -16.52 -12.08 -6.28
CA VAL A 56 -17.26 -11.59 -7.45
C VAL A 56 -16.37 -11.70 -8.67
N VAL A 57 -16.64 -12.76 -9.43
CA VAL A 57 -15.94 -13.10 -10.68
C VAL A 57 -16.61 -12.52 -11.92
N ASP A 58 -17.61 -11.64 -11.79
CA ASP A 58 -18.39 -11.19 -12.93
C ASP A 58 -17.76 -10.00 -13.68
N THR A 59 -16.75 -9.34 -13.09
CA THR A 59 -16.10 -8.18 -13.70
C THR A 59 -14.77 -8.54 -14.36
N VAL A 60 -14.58 -8.08 -15.60
CA VAL A 60 -13.35 -8.26 -16.38
C VAL A 60 -12.66 -6.91 -16.50
N PRO A 61 -11.72 -6.56 -15.61
CA PRO A 61 -11.08 -5.25 -15.62
C PRO A 61 -10.02 -5.15 -16.73
N LEU A 62 -10.15 -4.15 -17.60
CA LEU A 62 -9.32 -4.05 -18.81
C LEU A 62 -7.85 -3.75 -18.49
N TYR A 63 -7.59 -2.85 -17.54
CA TYR A 63 -6.24 -2.43 -17.20
C TYR A 63 -5.37 -3.62 -16.75
N GLU A 64 -5.88 -4.42 -15.82
CA GLU A 64 -5.22 -5.63 -15.33
C GLU A 64 -5.01 -6.67 -16.44
N ASN A 65 -5.96 -6.80 -17.37
CA ASN A 65 -5.79 -7.69 -18.52
C ASN A 65 -4.73 -7.18 -19.52
N PHE A 66 -4.58 -5.86 -19.70
CA PHE A 66 -3.45 -5.30 -20.45
C PHE A 66 -2.12 -5.52 -19.71
N CYS A 67 -2.09 -5.36 -18.38
CA CYS A 67 -0.93 -5.71 -17.57
C CYS A 67 -0.57 -7.20 -17.71
N PHE A 68 -1.57 -8.09 -17.77
CA PHE A 68 -1.34 -9.51 -17.96
C PHE A 68 -0.75 -9.85 -19.33
N ALA A 69 -1.29 -9.26 -20.41
CA ALA A 69 -0.70 -9.39 -21.73
C ALA A 69 0.77 -8.95 -21.74
N LEU A 70 1.06 -7.78 -21.16
CA LEU A 70 2.44 -7.29 -21.01
C LEU A 70 3.30 -8.23 -20.14
N ALA A 71 2.75 -8.83 -19.09
CA ALA A 71 3.45 -9.78 -18.24
C ALA A 71 3.90 -11.03 -19.02
N LEU A 72 3.04 -11.54 -19.89
CA LEU A 72 3.34 -12.68 -20.75
C LEU A 72 4.47 -12.38 -21.73
N TYR A 73 4.49 -11.20 -22.36
CA TYR A 73 5.62 -10.78 -23.20
C TYR A 73 6.93 -10.65 -22.39
N ARG A 74 6.85 -10.18 -21.15
CA ARG A 74 8.01 -10.02 -20.25
C ARG A 74 8.64 -11.35 -19.81
N GLN A 75 7.97 -12.49 -19.95
CA GLN A 75 8.57 -13.81 -19.72
C GLN A 75 9.60 -14.20 -20.77
N LYS A 76 9.53 -13.60 -21.97
CA LYS A 76 10.46 -13.86 -23.08
C LYS A 76 10.50 -15.34 -23.52
N THR A 77 9.41 -16.08 -23.34
CA THR A 77 9.20 -17.41 -23.94
C THR A 77 8.27 -17.32 -25.15
N VAL A 78 8.40 -18.27 -26.09
CA VAL A 78 7.58 -18.28 -27.31
C VAL A 78 6.12 -18.51 -26.97
N GLU A 79 5.86 -19.45 -26.06
CA GLU A 79 4.52 -19.83 -25.60
C GLU A 79 3.80 -18.65 -24.94
N SER A 80 4.50 -17.93 -24.05
CA SER A 80 3.92 -16.75 -23.39
C SER A 80 3.69 -15.61 -24.39
N ALA A 81 4.60 -15.40 -25.35
CA ALA A 81 4.40 -14.38 -26.38
C ALA A 81 3.20 -14.68 -27.28
N LEU A 82 2.98 -15.95 -27.64
CA LEU A 82 1.81 -16.38 -28.41
C LEU A 82 0.51 -16.19 -27.64
N GLU A 83 0.49 -16.53 -26.34
CA GLU A 83 -0.68 -16.29 -25.50
C GLU A 83 -0.95 -14.79 -25.31
N GLY A 84 0.10 -14.01 -25.02
CA GLY A 84 0.03 -12.57 -24.88
C GLY A 84 -0.53 -11.90 -26.13
N LYS A 85 -0.14 -12.39 -27.31
CA LYS A 85 -0.70 -11.97 -28.60
C LYS A 85 -2.21 -12.17 -28.64
N VAL A 86 -2.70 -13.37 -28.33
CA VAL A 86 -4.13 -13.70 -28.39
C VAL A 86 -4.94 -12.82 -27.43
N ILE A 87 -4.43 -12.60 -26.22
CA ILE A 87 -5.11 -11.73 -25.23
C ILE A 87 -5.13 -10.29 -25.74
N LEU A 88 -3.99 -9.76 -26.19
CA LEU A 88 -3.88 -8.38 -26.66
C LEU A 88 -4.77 -8.09 -27.86
N GLU A 89 -4.83 -9.02 -28.82
CA GLU A 89 -5.71 -8.90 -29.99
C GLU A 89 -7.20 -8.80 -29.61
N LYS A 90 -7.63 -9.53 -28.57
CA LYS A 90 -8.99 -9.43 -28.05
C LYS A 90 -9.20 -8.11 -27.30
N LEU A 91 -8.26 -7.69 -26.45
CA LEU A 91 -8.39 -6.45 -25.68
C LEU A 91 -8.48 -5.21 -26.58
N LEU A 92 -7.68 -5.13 -27.63
CA LEU A 92 -7.71 -4.03 -28.59
C LEU A 92 -9.05 -3.93 -29.35
N ALA A 93 -9.83 -5.01 -29.42
CA ALA A 93 -11.16 -4.98 -30.03
C ALA A 93 -12.21 -4.24 -29.16
N PHE A 94 -11.90 -3.99 -27.88
CA PHE A 94 -12.76 -3.25 -26.96
C PHE A 94 -12.43 -1.75 -26.86
N GLN A 95 -11.66 -1.21 -27.81
CA GLN A 95 -11.55 0.24 -27.96
C GLN A 95 -12.90 0.79 -28.44
N SER A 96 -13.41 1.79 -27.72
CA SER A 96 -14.64 2.48 -28.11
C SER A 96 -14.43 3.31 -29.39
N PRO A 97 -15.53 3.67 -30.10
CA PRO A 97 -15.44 4.55 -31.27
C PRO A 97 -14.77 5.90 -30.98
N ASP A 98 -14.88 6.38 -29.74
CA ASP A 98 -14.26 7.61 -29.28
C ASP A 98 -12.79 7.43 -28.90
N GLY A 99 -12.18 6.25 -29.12
CA GLY A 99 -10.76 5.99 -28.86
C GLY A 99 -10.40 5.59 -27.43
N ASN A 100 -11.36 5.66 -26.49
CA ASN A 100 -11.16 5.29 -25.09
C ASN A 100 -11.43 3.79 -24.83
N PHE A 101 -11.12 3.29 -23.63
CA PHE A 101 -11.42 1.94 -23.16
C PHE A 101 -12.30 1.98 -21.90
N PRO A 102 -13.20 1.01 -21.69
CA PRO A 102 -13.95 0.91 -20.45
C PRO A 102 -13.07 0.46 -19.27
N ILE A 103 -13.52 0.67 -18.03
CA ILE A 103 -12.85 0.08 -16.86
C ILE A 103 -13.08 -1.43 -16.89
N TYR A 104 -14.32 -1.84 -17.11
CA TYR A 104 -14.72 -3.24 -17.19
C TYR A 104 -15.29 -3.59 -18.55
N LEU A 105 -14.99 -4.80 -19.05
CA LEU A 105 -15.39 -5.24 -20.39
C LEU A 105 -16.91 -5.12 -20.64
N HIS A 106 -17.74 -5.37 -19.62
CA HIS A 106 -19.19 -5.32 -19.73
C HIS A 106 -19.77 -3.90 -19.89
N GLU A 107 -18.97 -2.86 -19.70
CA GLU A 107 -19.38 -1.47 -19.96
C GLU A 107 -19.34 -1.14 -21.46
N TYR A 108 -18.58 -1.90 -22.25
CA TYR A 108 -18.41 -1.67 -23.68
C TYR A 108 -19.78 -1.64 -24.43
N PRO A 109 -19.99 -0.68 -25.36
CA PRO A 109 -19.03 0.29 -25.88
C PRO A 109 -18.89 1.59 -25.07
N ARG A 110 -19.58 1.70 -23.93
CA ARG A 110 -19.54 2.92 -23.10
C ARG A 110 -18.26 2.97 -22.27
N CYS A 111 -17.63 4.14 -22.21
CA CYS A 111 -16.44 4.38 -21.41
C CYS A 111 -16.72 5.53 -20.43
N TYR A 112 -17.12 5.21 -19.20
CA TYR A 112 -17.46 6.24 -18.20
C TYR A 112 -16.23 6.96 -17.63
N GLU A 113 -15.11 6.24 -17.49
CA GLU A 113 -13.85 6.83 -17.05
C GLU A 113 -13.09 7.42 -18.23
N ARG A 114 -12.99 8.75 -18.27
CA ARG A 114 -12.44 9.50 -19.39
C ARG A 114 -10.95 9.23 -19.60
N MET A 115 -10.19 9.00 -18.53
CA MET A 115 -8.73 8.89 -18.61
C MET A 115 -8.24 7.44 -18.73
N GLN A 116 -9.14 6.46 -18.82
CA GLN A 116 -8.78 5.04 -18.86
C GLN A 116 -7.91 4.68 -20.07
N GLY A 117 -8.16 5.26 -21.23
CA GLY A 117 -7.33 5.10 -22.42
C GLY A 117 -5.90 5.59 -22.18
N LEU A 118 -5.74 6.79 -21.61
CA LEU A 118 -4.42 7.29 -21.19
C LEU A 118 -3.79 6.41 -20.11
N LYS A 119 -4.58 5.75 -19.26
CA LYS A 119 -4.06 4.78 -18.30
C LYS A 119 -3.42 3.56 -18.97
N ILE A 120 -3.98 3.10 -20.09
CA ILE A 120 -3.52 1.93 -20.84
C ILE A 120 -2.38 2.28 -21.82
N ALA A 121 -2.36 3.49 -22.38
CA ALA A 121 -1.39 3.91 -23.41
C ALA A 121 0.08 3.61 -23.06
N PRO A 122 0.58 3.85 -21.83
CA PRO A 122 1.96 3.49 -21.47
C PRO A 122 2.26 2.00 -21.66
N LEU A 123 1.30 1.11 -21.37
CA LEU A 123 1.50 -0.34 -21.51
C LEU A 123 1.67 -0.72 -22.98
N LEU A 124 0.86 -0.12 -23.85
CA LEU A 124 0.90 -0.33 -25.30
C LEU A 124 2.22 0.18 -25.91
N LEU A 125 2.64 1.38 -25.52
CA LEU A 125 3.91 1.96 -25.97
C LEU A 125 5.12 1.14 -25.50
N GLN A 126 5.09 0.63 -24.27
CA GLN A 126 6.16 -0.24 -23.77
C GLN A 126 6.16 -1.60 -24.48
N LEU A 127 4.98 -2.16 -24.80
CA LEU A 127 4.87 -3.37 -25.62
C LEU A 127 5.58 -3.18 -26.96
N GLU A 128 5.25 -2.09 -27.66
CA GLU A 128 5.88 -1.78 -28.95
C GLU A 128 7.38 -1.55 -28.81
N ARG A 129 7.82 -0.75 -27.82
CA ARG A 129 9.22 -0.40 -27.61
C ARG A 129 10.10 -1.59 -27.22
N GLN A 130 9.65 -2.41 -26.28
CA GLN A 130 10.46 -3.49 -25.68
C GLN A 130 10.33 -4.82 -26.44
N PHE A 131 9.21 -5.04 -27.12
CA PHE A 131 8.87 -6.33 -27.73
C PHE A 131 8.58 -6.24 -29.23
N SER A 132 9.00 -5.15 -29.90
CA SER A 132 8.82 -4.95 -31.34
C SER A 132 9.21 -6.19 -32.17
N VAL A 133 10.31 -6.87 -31.84
CA VAL A 133 10.80 -8.01 -32.63
C VAL A 133 9.82 -9.19 -32.65
N VAL A 134 9.07 -9.41 -31.56
CA VAL A 134 8.14 -10.54 -31.43
C VAL A 134 6.70 -10.17 -31.77
N LEU A 135 6.37 -8.88 -31.87
CA LEU A 135 5.06 -8.42 -32.29
C LEU A 135 4.89 -8.57 -33.81
N SER A 136 3.79 -9.17 -34.24
CA SER A 136 3.46 -9.26 -35.67
C SER A 136 3.22 -7.86 -36.26
N PRO A 137 3.51 -7.64 -37.57
CA PRO A 137 3.31 -6.34 -38.21
C PRO A 137 1.88 -5.80 -38.11
N ASP A 138 0.87 -6.68 -38.15
CA ASP A 138 -0.53 -6.31 -37.98
C ASP A 138 -0.81 -5.80 -36.56
N LEU A 139 -0.37 -6.55 -35.56
CA LEU A 139 -0.54 -6.18 -34.16
C LEU A 139 0.15 -4.85 -33.82
N LYS A 140 1.33 -4.58 -34.39
CA LYS A 140 1.99 -3.27 -34.25
C LYS A 140 1.10 -2.15 -34.77
N LYS A 141 0.57 -2.28 -35.99
CA LYS A 141 -0.34 -1.29 -36.58
C LYS A 141 -1.58 -1.05 -35.71
N ARG A 142 -2.16 -2.13 -35.16
CA ARG A 142 -3.32 -2.04 -34.26
C ARG A 142 -2.98 -1.34 -32.95
N ILE A 143 -1.81 -1.59 -32.38
CA ILE A 143 -1.30 -0.90 -31.20
C ILE A 143 -1.12 0.60 -31.50
N SER A 144 -0.39 0.95 -32.57
CA SER A 144 -0.15 2.35 -32.94
C SER A 144 -1.46 3.08 -33.20
N PHE A 145 -2.38 2.49 -33.96
CA PHE A 145 -3.72 3.05 -34.20
C PHE A 145 -4.51 3.25 -32.91
N ALA A 146 -4.47 2.29 -31.99
CA ALA A 146 -5.15 2.41 -30.71
C ALA A 146 -4.58 3.57 -29.87
N VAL A 147 -3.26 3.72 -29.82
CA VAL A 147 -2.60 4.84 -29.12
C VAL A 147 -2.95 6.18 -29.77
N GLU A 148 -2.94 6.27 -31.10
CA GLU A 148 -3.35 7.48 -31.83
C GLU A 148 -4.78 7.91 -31.47
N ASN A 149 -5.72 6.96 -31.43
CA ASN A 149 -7.10 7.24 -31.05
C ASN A 149 -7.22 7.69 -29.58
N ILE A 150 -6.48 7.06 -28.65
CA ILE A 150 -6.43 7.50 -27.24
C ILE A 150 -5.96 8.94 -27.15
N LEU A 151 -4.89 9.30 -27.86
CA LEU A 151 -4.33 10.66 -27.83
C LEU A 151 -5.26 11.67 -28.51
N ALA A 152 -5.98 11.27 -29.56
CA ALA A 152 -6.98 12.11 -30.19
C ALA A 152 -8.14 12.43 -29.24
N SER A 153 -8.56 11.46 -28.43
CA SER A 153 -9.69 11.58 -27.50
C SER A 153 -9.37 12.26 -26.17
N SER A 154 -8.08 12.40 -25.84
CA SER A 154 -7.62 12.82 -24.51
C SER A 154 -6.91 14.19 -24.51
N GLN A 155 -7.23 15.05 -25.48
CA GLN A 155 -6.62 16.38 -25.60
C GLN A 155 -6.94 17.29 -24.40
N GLU A 156 -8.10 17.10 -23.77
CA GLU A 156 -8.50 17.82 -22.56
C GLU A 156 -8.31 16.92 -21.33
N CYS A 157 -7.17 17.08 -20.66
CA CYS A 157 -6.85 16.35 -19.44
C CYS A 157 -7.49 16.98 -18.21
N SER A 158 -7.96 16.16 -17.26
CA SER A 158 -8.62 16.63 -16.04
C SER A 158 -7.67 17.10 -14.93
N SER A 159 -6.37 16.82 -15.06
CA SER A 159 -5.34 17.18 -14.09
C SER A 159 -3.95 17.28 -14.72
N ASP A 160 -3.03 17.94 -14.03
CA ASP A 160 -1.62 18.04 -14.43
C ASP A 160 -0.95 16.67 -14.58
N LEU A 161 -1.35 15.67 -13.77
CA LEU A 161 -0.83 14.30 -13.88
C LEU A 161 -1.24 13.65 -15.21
N TRP A 162 -2.51 13.80 -15.60
CA TRP A 162 -3.00 13.26 -16.87
C TRP A 162 -2.40 14.02 -18.05
N GLN A 163 -2.21 15.33 -17.92
CA GLN A 163 -1.53 16.14 -18.92
C GLN A 163 -0.06 15.72 -19.09
N LEU A 164 0.67 15.51 -17.99
CA LEU A 164 2.02 14.93 -18.04
C LEU A 164 2.00 13.59 -18.77
N ARG A 165 1.07 12.69 -18.42
CA ARG A 165 1.00 11.37 -19.06
C ARG A 165 0.72 11.48 -20.55
N TYR A 166 -0.18 12.37 -20.95
CA TYR A 166 -0.47 12.66 -22.35
C TYR A 166 0.80 13.10 -23.10
N GLU A 167 1.54 14.07 -22.57
CA GLU A 167 2.79 14.57 -23.17
C GLU A 167 3.86 13.48 -23.24
N MET A 168 4.03 12.68 -22.18
CA MET A 168 4.95 11.55 -22.17
C MET A 168 4.58 10.49 -23.22
N CYS A 169 3.29 10.19 -23.41
CA CYS A 169 2.85 9.23 -24.42
C CYS A 169 3.01 9.77 -25.85
N LYS A 170 2.80 11.08 -26.06
CA LYS A 170 2.80 11.70 -27.39
C LYS A 170 4.19 12.13 -27.86
N TYR A 171 4.99 12.66 -26.96
CA TYR A 171 6.27 13.30 -27.26
C TYR A 171 7.47 12.61 -26.62
N GLY A 172 7.25 11.68 -25.68
CA GLY A 172 8.32 11.02 -24.93
C GLY A 172 8.97 11.89 -23.85
N LEU A 173 8.50 13.12 -23.68
CA LEU A 173 9.00 14.10 -22.71
C LEU A 173 7.86 15.01 -22.25
N SER A 174 7.98 15.55 -21.04
CA SER A 174 7.08 16.57 -20.48
C SER A 174 7.87 17.48 -19.56
N SER A 175 7.44 18.74 -19.47
CA SER A 175 7.97 19.75 -18.54
C SER A 175 7.07 19.95 -17.32
N ILE A 176 5.97 19.20 -17.24
CA ILE A 176 4.98 19.34 -16.18
C ILE A 176 5.49 18.70 -14.90
N GLU A 177 5.32 19.39 -13.77
CA GLU A 177 5.55 18.83 -12.44
C GLU A 177 4.20 18.67 -11.73
N PRO A 178 3.61 17.46 -11.73
CA PRO A 178 2.26 17.28 -11.21
C PRO A 178 2.25 17.29 -9.69
N VAL A 179 1.19 17.85 -9.11
CA VAL A 179 0.91 17.71 -7.67
C VAL A 179 0.37 16.30 -7.41
N LEU A 180 1.18 15.45 -6.77
CA LEU A 180 0.80 14.10 -6.38
C LEU A 180 -0.04 14.12 -5.10
N ARG A 181 -1.30 13.68 -5.17
CA ARG A 181 -2.25 13.73 -4.05
C ARG A 181 -2.44 12.38 -3.36
N SER A 182 -2.00 11.31 -4.00
CA SER A 182 -2.18 9.94 -3.50
C SER A 182 -1.00 9.04 -3.85
N THR A 183 -0.93 7.87 -3.20
CA THR A 183 -0.01 6.81 -3.61
C THR A 183 -0.29 6.34 -5.04
N SER A 184 -1.56 6.30 -5.46
CA SER A 184 -1.92 5.94 -6.83
C SER A 184 -1.35 6.95 -7.83
N ASP A 185 -1.45 8.24 -7.53
CA ASP A 185 -0.89 9.32 -8.37
C ASP A 185 0.62 9.14 -8.53
N GLY A 186 1.31 8.80 -7.43
CA GLY A 186 2.74 8.51 -7.46
C GLY A 186 3.10 7.32 -8.36
N ILE A 187 2.33 6.23 -8.31
CA ILE A 187 2.51 5.09 -9.22
C ILE A 187 2.23 5.48 -10.67
N ASP A 188 1.14 6.21 -10.92
CA ASP A 188 0.78 6.64 -12.26
C ASP A 188 1.84 7.58 -12.85
N TRP A 189 2.37 8.48 -12.05
CA TRP A 189 3.47 9.33 -12.45
C TRP A 189 4.73 8.50 -12.75
N LEU A 190 5.11 7.54 -11.91
CA LEU A 190 6.26 6.65 -12.15
C LEU A 190 6.14 5.90 -13.48
N ILE A 191 4.98 5.32 -13.78
CA ILE A 191 4.73 4.64 -15.06
C ILE A 191 4.94 5.58 -16.24
N SER A 192 4.49 6.83 -16.12
CA SER A 192 4.62 7.85 -17.16
C SER A 192 6.09 8.23 -17.39
N MET A 193 6.83 8.44 -16.30
CA MET A 193 8.26 8.77 -16.37
C MET A 193 9.11 7.65 -16.99
N GLN A 194 8.69 6.39 -16.85
CA GLN A 194 9.37 5.24 -17.48
C GLN A 194 9.23 5.18 -19.01
N LEU A 195 8.42 6.06 -19.62
CA LEU A 195 8.36 6.24 -21.07
C LEU A 195 9.54 7.07 -21.60
N GLY A 196 10.09 8.00 -20.80
CA GLY A 196 11.21 8.86 -21.18
C GLY A 196 12.57 8.14 -21.24
N GLU A 197 13.57 8.81 -21.80
CA GLU A 197 14.95 8.31 -21.89
C GLU A 197 15.73 8.49 -20.57
N GLU A 198 15.48 9.59 -19.85
CA GLU A 198 16.10 9.87 -18.55
C GLU A 198 15.23 9.34 -17.39
N ARG A 199 15.87 8.57 -16.51
CA ARG A 199 15.21 7.81 -15.42
C ARG A 199 15.56 8.31 -14.01
N PRO A 200 15.55 9.62 -13.69
CA PRO A 200 15.66 9.98 -12.29
C PRO A 200 14.42 9.45 -11.57
N PHE A 201 14.59 8.82 -10.41
CA PHE A 201 13.51 8.51 -9.48
C PHE A 201 13.29 9.75 -8.60
N PRO A 202 12.28 10.59 -8.86
CA PRO A 202 12.16 11.91 -8.22
C PRO A 202 11.17 11.92 -7.04
N LEU A 203 10.47 10.81 -6.77
CA LEU A 203 9.61 10.70 -5.59
C LEU A 203 10.48 10.84 -4.33
N LYS A 204 10.02 11.63 -3.37
CA LYS A 204 10.62 11.71 -2.03
C LYS A 204 10.06 10.57 -1.19
N TYR A 205 10.79 9.46 -1.15
CA TYR A 205 10.41 8.27 -0.41
C TYR A 205 11.64 7.65 0.23
N PHE A 206 11.37 6.85 1.24
CA PHE A 206 12.32 5.95 1.84
C PHE A 206 11.91 4.53 1.56
N PHE A 207 12.87 3.72 1.14
CA PHE A 207 12.67 2.28 1.10
C PHE A 207 13.51 1.64 2.18
N HIS A 208 12.83 1.03 3.15
CA HIS A 208 13.49 0.27 4.19
C HIS A 208 13.74 -1.15 3.69
N GLN A 209 15.01 -1.55 3.54
CA GLN A 209 15.36 -2.80 2.87
C GLN A 209 14.90 -4.06 3.62
N GLU A 210 15.08 -4.16 4.94
CA GLU A 210 14.68 -5.37 5.69
C GLU A 210 13.16 -5.51 5.80
N LEU A 211 12.46 -4.44 6.19
CA LEU A 211 10.99 -4.39 6.22
C LEU A 211 10.34 -4.41 4.82
N GLN A 212 11.12 -4.14 3.77
CA GLN A 212 10.67 -3.90 2.40
C GLN A 212 9.47 -2.95 2.33
N LEU A 213 9.56 -1.85 3.07
CA LEU A 213 8.48 -0.88 3.25
C LEU A 213 8.87 0.45 2.60
N VAL A 214 8.00 0.96 1.72
CA VAL A 214 8.13 2.32 1.19
C VAL A 214 7.40 3.28 2.11
N VAL A 215 8.13 4.23 2.68
CA VAL A 215 7.58 5.34 3.45
C VAL A 215 7.67 6.64 2.67
N CYS A 216 6.52 7.31 2.54
CA CYS A 216 6.42 8.62 1.91
C CYS A 216 5.84 9.62 2.92
N PRO A 217 6.61 10.63 3.34
CA PRO A 217 6.14 11.65 4.27
C PRO A 217 4.92 12.45 3.79
N THR A 218 4.67 12.54 2.49
CA THR A 218 3.55 13.31 1.95
C THR A 218 2.27 12.51 1.76
N LEU A 219 2.30 11.18 1.93
CA LEU A 219 1.16 10.31 1.62
C LEU A 219 0.65 9.56 2.84
N THR A 220 -0.67 9.37 2.89
CA THR A 220 -1.33 8.51 3.87
C THR A 220 -1.07 7.05 3.52
N GLN A 221 -0.30 6.37 4.35
CA GLN A 221 -0.10 4.93 4.26
C GLN A 221 -1.27 4.22 4.94
N VAL A 222 -1.93 3.34 4.19
CA VAL A 222 -3.04 2.51 4.66
C VAL A 222 -2.48 1.22 5.29
N GLN A 223 -3.16 0.74 6.32
CA GLN A 223 -2.86 -0.51 6.99
C GLN A 223 -3.93 -1.56 6.70
N GLN A 224 -3.50 -2.78 6.40
CA GLN A 224 -4.36 -3.93 6.15
C GLN A 224 -4.15 -4.93 7.29
N ARG A 225 -5.16 -5.06 8.16
CA ARG A 225 -5.04 -5.84 9.40
C ARG A 225 -3.83 -5.35 10.23
N PHE A 226 -2.89 -6.24 10.54
CA PHE A 226 -1.70 -5.94 11.34
C PHE A 226 -0.55 -5.30 10.56
N GLU A 227 -0.57 -5.27 9.22
CA GLU A 227 0.59 -4.88 8.42
C GLU A 227 0.28 -3.71 7.47
N PRO A 228 1.28 -2.87 7.12
CA PRO A 228 1.11 -1.86 6.08
C PRO A 228 0.64 -2.49 4.77
N LYS A 229 -0.40 -1.92 4.16
CA LYS A 229 -0.92 -2.39 2.88
C LYS A 229 0.19 -2.28 1.82
N PRO A 230 0.51 -3.37 1.09
CA PRO A 230 1.52 -3.33 0.04
C PRO A 230 1.27 -2.24 -1.00
N GLN A 231 2.32 -1.54 -1.41
CA GLN A 231 2.30 -0.58 -2.50
C GLN A 231 3.01 -1.16 -3.72
N LEU A 232 2.53 -0.84 -4.93
CA LEU A 232 3.05 -1.46 -6.17
C LEU A 232 4.57 -1.31 -6.33
N ILE A 233 5.11 -0.17 -5.90
CA ILE A 233 6.54 0.14 -5.97
C ILE A 233 7.40 -0.74 -5.05
N GLU A 234 6.84 -1.27 -3.95
CA GLU A 234 7.60 -2.06 -2.96
C GLU A 234 8.13 -3.36 -3.55
N TRP A 235 7.35 -4.04 -4.39
CA TRP A 235 7.82 -5.24 -5.10
C TRP A 235 8.98 -4.94 -6.06
N ILE A 236 8.93 -3.81 -6.76
CA ILE A 236 9.98 -3.45 -7.71
C ILE A 236 11.29 -3.14 -6.98
N LEU A 237 11.19 -2.48 -5.82
CA LEU A 237 12.35 -2.17 -4.99
C LEU A 237 12.89 -3.40 -4.26
N ALA A 238 12.01 -4.25 -3.73
CA ALA A 238 12.40 -5.49 -3.05
C ALA A 238 13.07 -6.50 -3.99
N GLU A 239 12.73 -6.53 -5.29
CA GLU A 239 13.44 -7.37 -6.26
C GLU A 239 14.95 -7.07 -6.27
N SER A 240 15.34 -5.80 -6.08
CA SER A 240 16.75 -5.40 -6.00
C SER A 240 17.48 -5.90 -4.74
N THR A 241 16.75 -6.28 -3.69
CA THR A 241 17.32 -6.88 -2.47
C THR A 241 17.48 -8.41 -2.60
N GLY A 242 17.11 -8.99 -3.74
CA GLY A 242 17.26 -10.42 -4.03
C GLY A 242 16.29 -11.35 -3.30
N SER A 243 15.32 -10.81 -2.56
CA SER A 243 14.31 -11.59 -1.83
C SER A 243 13.04 -10.78 -1.64
N PHE A 244 11.92 -11.44 -1.32
CA PHE A 244 10.68 -10.80 -0.92
C PHE A 244 10.31 -11.19 0.51
N SER A 245 9.87 -10.22 1.29
CA SER A 245 9.28 -10.39 2.61
C SER A 245 7.99 -11.20 2.51
N GLN A 246 7.59 -11.85 3.61
CA GLN A 246 6.34 -12.61 3.66
C GLN A 246 5.13 -11.75 3.27
N ARG A 247 5.11 -10.48 3.69
CA ARG A 247 4.10 -9.48 3.32
C ARG A 247 3.97 -9.31 1.80
N LEU A 248 5.09 -9.25 1.07
CA LEU A 248 5.09 -9.09 -0.38
C LEU A 248 4.90 -10.42 -1.13
N LEU A 249 5.17 -11.57 -0.51
CA LEU A 249 4.95 -12.90 -1.08
C LEU A 249 3.48 -13.34 -1.04
N GLN A 250 2.68 -12.80 -0.12
CA GLN A 250 1.25 -13.09 -0.06
C GLN A 250 0.55 -12.60 -1.34
N ASP A 251 -0.38 -13.41 -1.84
CA ASP A 251 -1.19 -13.03 -3.01
C ASP A 251 -1.95 -11.73 -2.72
N HIS A 252 -1.80 -10.76 -3.62
CA HIS A 252 -2.42 -9.45 -3.48
C HIS A 252 -2.85 -8.92 -4.86
N PRO A 253 -4.07 -8.38 -5.03
CA PRO A 253 -4.56 -7.93 -6.34
C PRO A 253 -3.66 -6.94 -7.09
N LEU A 254 -2.98 -6.05 -6.36
CA LEU A 254 -2.02 -5.11 -6.98
C LEU A 254 -0.87 -5.82 -7.71
N GLN A 255 -0.55 -7.07 -7.37
CA GLN A 255 0.48 -7.83 -8.08
C GLN A 255 0.16 -7.97 -9.58
N MET A 256 -1.12 -8.00 -9.98
CA MET A 256 -1.53 -8.05 -11.39
C MET A 256 -1.04 -6.84 -12.20
N GLN A 257 -0.74 -5.71 -11.53
CA GLN A 257 -0.29 -4.47 -12.17
C GLN A 257 1.23 -4.34 -12.24
N LEU A 258 2.00 -5.27 -11.66
CA LEU A 258 3.47 -5.17 -11.57
C LEU A 258 4.15 -5.12 -12.93
N ALA A 259 3.53 -5.71 -13.96
CA ALA A 259 4.05 -5.65 -15.33
C ALA A 259 4.17 -4.22 -15.88
N ALA A 260 3.40 -3.25 -15.35
CA ALA A 260 3.44 -1.86 -15.74
C ALA A 260 4.72 -1.12 -15.28
N LEU A 261 5.45 -1.67 -14.32
CA LEU A 261 6.68 -1.06 -13.78
C LEU A 261 7.92 -1.86 -14.14
N TRP A 262 8.97 -1.17 -14.56
CA TRP A 262 10.30 -1.75 -14.77
C TRP A 262 11.21 -1.54 -13.55
N PRO A 263 12.16 -2.45 -13.29
CA PRO A 263 13.21 -2.22 -12.31
C PRO A 263 13.98 -0.93 -12.60
N PHE A 264 14.27 -0.17 -11.55
CA PHE A 264 15.04 1.06 -11.65
C PHE A 264 16.53 0.73 -11.66
N ALA A 265 17.29 1.33 -12.58
CA ALA A 265 18.75 1.16 -12.64
C ALA A 265 19.44 1.78 -11.42
N HIS A 266 18.89 2.90 -10.90
CA HIS A 266 19.39 3.59 -9.72
C HIS A 266 18.22 4.01 -8.84
N VAL A 267 18.24 3.59 -7.58
CA VAL A 267 17.31 4.07 -6.55
C VAL A 267 18.07 5.11 -5.73
N ASN A 268 17.72 6.38 -5.87
CA ASN A 268 18.33 7.42 -5.05
C ASN A 268 17.55 7.55 -3.73
N HIS A 269 18.15 7.08 -2.64
CA HIS A 269 17.57 7.19 -1.30
C HIS A 269 17.71 8.63 -0.76
N LYS A 270 17.05 9.61 -1.39
CA LYS A 270 16.99 10.98 -0.85
C LYS A 270 15.78 11.12 0.07
N LEU A 271 15.96 10.73 1.32
CA LEU A 271 15.22 11.35 2.41
C LEU A 271 15.95 12.64 2.80
N TYR A 272 15.19 13.68 3.13
CA TYR A 272 15.73 14.73 3.98
C TYR A 272 15.94 14.11 5.37
N GLU A 273 17.11 14.29 5.98
CA GLU A 273 17.41 13.79 7.33
C GLU A 273 16.43 14.33 8.39
N GLU A 274 15.73 15.40 8.06
CA GLU A 274 14.80 16.13 8.91
C GLU A 274 13.47 15.38 9.18
N ASP A 275 13.09 14.39 8.34
CA ASP A 275 11.77 13.72 8.39
C ASP A 275 11.82 12.25 8.90
N CYS A 276 13.00 11.66 9.09
CA CYS A 276 13.16 10.26 9.51
C CYS A 276 14.37 10.10 10.43
N ILE A 277 14.14 9.70 11.68
CA ILE A 277 15.15 9.81 12.74
C ILE A 277 15.79 8.45 13.11
N LEU A 278 15.06 7.34 13.03
CA LEU A 278 15.64 6.01 13.30
C LEU A 278 15.72 5.18 12.03
N LYS A 279 16.94 4.73 11.72
CA LYS A 279 17.27 3.80 10.63
C LYS A 279 18.19 2.74 11.20
N GLU A 280 17.63 1.73 11.86
CA GLU A 280 18.37 0.53 12.20
C GLU A 280 18.02 -0.57 11.19
N PRO A 281 18.85 -1.60 11.01
CA PRO A 281 18.59 -2.66 10.04
C PRO A 281 17.17 -3.22 10.17
N ASP A 282 16.69 -3.46 11.40
CA ASP A 282 15.38 -4.05 11.64
C ASP A 282 14.30 -3.05 12.12
N SER A 283 14.60 -1.74 12.23
CA SER A 283 13.63 -0.76 12.74
C SER A 283 13.68 0.60 12.05
N LEU A 284 12.50 1.22 11.96
CA LEU A 284 12.26 2.49 11.30
C LEU A 284 11.35 3.37 12.13
N ALA A 285 11.78 4.59 12.45
CA ALA A 285 10.87 5.62 12.96
C ALA A 285 10.75 6.78 11.97
N VAL A 286 9.52 7.09 11.63
CA VAL A 286 9.15 8.22 10.76
C VAL A 286 8.25 9.16 11.54
N TRP A 287 8.62 10.42 11.54
CA TRP A 287 7.85 11.49 12.15
C TRP A 287 7.57 12.55 11.09
N LYS A 288 6.36 13.08 11.11
CA LYS A 288 5.95 14.17 10.24
C LYS A 288 5.57 15.35 11.12
N LYS A 289 6.02 16.55 10.74
CA LYS A 289 5.45 17.76 11.36
C LYS A 289 3.95 17.79 11.03
N PRO A 290 3.07 18.11 12.00
CA PRO A 290 1.64 18.22 11.71
C PRO A 290 1.41 19.37 10.74
N CYS A 291 1.13 19.04 9.48
CA CYS A 291 0.80 20.02 8.44
C CYS A 291 -0.69 19.94 8.08
N ASP A 292 -1.31 18.74 8.15
CA ASP A 292 -2.69 18.47 7.74
C ASP A 292 -3.39 17.45 8.66
N LEU A 293 -4.70 17.63 8.89
CA LEU A 293 -5.54 16.87 9.84
C LEU A 293 -5.69 15.35 9.56
N GLN A 294 -5.21 14.82 8.43
CA GLN A 294 -5.55 13.46 7.96
C GLN A 294 -4.40 12.44 7.97
N THR A 295 -3.26 12.73 8.61
CA THR A 295 -2.08 11.84 8.59
C THR A 295 -1.69 11.35 9.98
N ASP A 296 -0.83 10.33 10.08
CA ASP A 296 -0.22 9.96 11.36
C ASP A 296 1.06 10.80 11.57
N VAL A 297 1.29 11.25 12.81
CA VAL A 297 2.37 12.20 13.16
C VAL A 297 3.64 11.46 13.56
N LEU A 298 3.52 10.31 14.21
CA LEU A 298 4.65 9.41 14.48
C LEU A 298 4.27 7.97 14.13
N ARG A 299 5.17 7.30 13.43
CA ARG A 299 5.09 5.86 13.18
C ARG A 299 6.45 5.22 13.44
N ILE A 300 6.45 4.18 14.25
CA ILE A 300 7.61 3.33 14.48
C ILE A 300 7.24 1.95 13.95
N PHE A 301 8.08 1.38 13.10
CA PHE A 301 7.97 0.03 12.56
C PHE A 301 9.22 -0.76 12.90
N TRP A 302 9.08 -2.06 13.13
CA TRP A 302 10.23 -2.94 13.25
C TRP A 302 9.89 -4.38 12.88
N GLY A 303 10.92 -5.15 12.53
CA GLY A 303 10.79 -6.44 11.87
C GLY A 303 10.68 -7.62 12.84
N LYS A 304 10.10 -8.72 12.33
CA LYS A 304 10.12 -10.08 12.93
C LYS A 304 9.45 -10.25 14.31
N ASP A 305 8.94 -9.17 14.90
CA ASP A 305 8.27 -9.19 16.20
C ASP A 305 6.73 -9.02 16.07
N PRO A 306 5.91 -9.59 16.97
CA PRO A 306 4.46 -9.41 16.96
C PRO A 306 4.00 -7.96 17.20
N LEU A 307 4.74 -7.21 18.01
CA LEU A 307 4.62 -5.75 18.08
C LEU A 307 5.49 -5.24 16.95
N ASN A 308 4.95 -4.89 15.79
CA ASN A 308 5.75 -4.44 14.64
C ASN A 308 5.44 -3.01 14.23
N SER A 309 4.50 -2.37 14.93
CA SER A 309 4.15 -0.99 14.70
C SER A 309 3.65 -0.30 15.97
N PHE A 310 4.05 0.96 16.12
CA PHE A 310 3.54 1.90 17.12
C PHE A 310 3.24 3.23 16.45
N VAL A 311 2.03 3.76 16.66
CA VAL A 311 1.50 4.89 15.90
C VAL A 311 0.87 5.92 16.82
N LEU A 312 1.19 7.19 16.55
CA LEU A 312 0.47 8.36 17.03
C LEU A 312 -0.25 9.00 15.84
N PRO A 313 -1.60 8.96 15.78
CA PRO A 313 -2.36 9.69 14.77
C PRO A 313 -2.20 11.20 14.93
N ASN A 314 -2.54 11.96 13.89
CA ASN A 314 -2.59 13.41 14.03
C ASN A 314 -3.67 13.83 15.04
N THR A 315 -3.19 14.46 16.10
CA THR A 315 -3.99 15.08 17.14
C THR A 315 -3.69 16.58 17.08
N PRO A 316 -4.71 17.45 16.97
CA PRO A 316 -4.49 18.90 16.99
C PRO A 316 -3.71 19.34 18.24
N GLY A 317 -2.80 20.30 18.08
CA GLY A 317 -1.98 20.78 19.20
C GLY A 317 -0.82 19.86 19.58
N THR A 318 -0.51 18.83 18.79
CA THR A 318 0.64 17.95 19.05
C THR A 318 1.97 18.56 18.61
N GLY A 319 2.92 18.65 19.54
CA GLY A 319 4.34 18.87 19.27
C GLY A 319 5.14 17.59 19.54
N ILE A 320 6.15 17.29 18.72
CA ILE A 320 7.07 16.16 18.95
C ILE A 320 8.50 16.67 18.90
N CYS A 321 9.30 16.25 19.87
CA CYS A 321 10.73 16.52 19.95
C CYS A 321 11.48 15.21 20.20
N LEU A 322 12.63 15.04 19.56
CA LEU A 322 13.56 13.96 19.86
C LEU A 322 14.43 14.38 21.05
N ILE A 323 14.36 13.65 22.17
CA ILE A 323 15.13 13.94 23.39
C ILE A 323 16.26 12.93 23.64
N GLY A 324 16.35 11.89 22.82
CA GLY A 324 17.42 10.89 22.83
C GLY A 324 17.35 10.01 21.60
N LYS A 325 18.31 9.08 21.42
CA LYS A 325 18.39 8.25 20.20
C LYS A 325 17.08 7.51 19.89
N LYS A 326 16.44 6.94 20.91
CA LYS A 326 15.20 6.16 20.82
C LYS A 326 14.13 6.70 21.78
N GLN A 327 14.13 8.02 22.00
CA GLN A 327 13.28 8.66 22.99
C GLN A 327 12.67 9.94 22.42
N TRP A 328 11.34 10.05 22.52
CA TRP A 328 10.56 11.18 22.03
C TRP A 328 9.81 11.82 23.19
N GLU A 329 9.85 13.14 23.23
CA GLU A 329 8.96 13.97 24.03
C GLU A 329 7.82 14.45 23.13
N ILE A 330 6.60 14.20 23.56
CA ILE A 330 5.39 14.52 22.81
C ILE A 330 4.53 15.42 23.70
N LEU A 331 4.21 16.61 23.20
CA LEU A 331 3.40 17.60 23.89
C LEU A 331 2.03 17.67 23.24
N PHE A 332 0.98 17.65 24.05
CA PHE A 332 -0.39 17.82 23.60
C PHE A 332 -0.96 19.08 24.24
N ASP A 333 -1.11 20.14 23.45
CA ASP A 333 -1.86 21.34 23.83
C ASP A 333 -3.36 21.04 23.64
N LEU A 334 -4.04 20.72 24.74
CA LEU A 334 -5.42 20.24 24.69
C LEU A 334 -6.38 21.41 24.40
N ALA A 335 -7.41 21.16 23.59
CA ALA A 335 -8.42 22.16 23.24
C ALA A 335 -9.08 22.80 24.49
N GLU A 336 -9.61 24.00 24.39
CA GLU A 336 -10.18 24.67 25.58
C GLU A 336 -11.38 23.91 26.17
N ASP A 337 -12.21 23.34 25.30
CA ASP A 337 -13.38 22.55 25.66
C ASP A 337 -13.07 21.05 25.54
N ALA A 338 -13.26 20.31 26.63
CA ALA A 338 -13.22 18.85 26.62
C ALA A 338 -14.64 18.31 26.36
N ASP A 339 -14.78 17.43 25.39
CA ASP A 339 -16.03 16.69 25.21
C ASP A 339 -16.12 15.58 26.25
N LEU A 340 -16.92 15.82 27.28
CA LEU A 340 -17.18 14.87 28.38
C LEU A 340 -18.47 14.07 28.17
N THR A 341 -19.14 14.22 27.03
CA THR A 341 -20.44 13.57 26.77
C THR A 341 -20.29 12.07 26.46
N HIS A 342 -19.11 11.66 25.99
CA HIS A 342 -18.82 10.32 25.55
C HIS A 342 -17.57 9.77 26.25
N ASN A 343 -17.70 8.58 26.84
CA ASN A 343 -16.62 7.93 27.60
C ASN A 343 -15.52 7.34 26.70
N ASP A 344 -15.78 7.20 25.41
CA ASP A 344 -14.90 6.64 24.38
C ASP A 344 -14.11 7.70 23.60
N LEU A 345 -14.29 8.99 23.94
CA LEU A 345 -13.48 10.08 23.39
C LEU A 345 -12.19 10.22 24.19
N PHE A 346 -11.07 10.12 23.47
CA PHE A 346 -9.73 10.29 24.00
C PHE A 346 -9.07 11.50 23.35
N GLU A 347 -8.39 12.32 24.14
CA GLU A 347 -7.68 13.51 23.66
C GLU A 347 -6.23 13.20 23.30
N VAL A 348 -5.67 12.12 23.87
CA VAL A 348 -4.36 11.59 23.49
C VAL A 348 -4.52 10.12 23.13
N LEU A 349 -3.99 9.73 21.97
CA LEU A 349 -4.15 8.40 21.42
C LEU A 349 -2.84 7.85 20.88
N PHE A 350 -2.57 6.58 21.21
CA PHE A 350 -1.57 5.77 20.55
C PHE A 350 -2.17 4.42 20.15
N TYR A 351 -1.57 3.79 19.14
CA TYR A 351 -1.96 2.48 18.67
C TYR A 351 -0.75 1.58 18.52
N CYS A 352 -0.91 0.30 18.83
CA CYS A 352 0.07 -0.73 18.51
C CYS A 352 -0.61 -2.06 18.21
N ASN A 353 0.09 -2.99 17.57
CA ASN A 353 -0.51 -4.26 17.17
C ASN A 353 -1.13 -5.02 18.35
N ALA A 354 -2.26 -5.68 18.09
CA ALA A 354 -2.86 -6.62 19.01
C ALA A 354 -2.32 -8.04 18.75
N SER A 355 -1.44 -8.54 19.61
CA SER A 355 -1.00 -9.94 19.59
C SER A 355 -1.10 -10.57 20.99
N PRO A 356 -1.40 -11.88 21.11
CA PRO A 356 -1.31 -12.62 22.38
C PRO A 356 0.09 -12.59 23.01
N GLU A 357 1.13 -12.36 22.21
CA GLU A 357 2.52 -12.28 22.66
C GLU A 357 2.88 -10.92 23.25
N ILE A 358 2.01 -9.92 23.09
CA ILE A 358 2.21 -8.57 23.61
C ILE A 358 1.63 -8.48 25.01
N ARG A 359 2.47 -8.07 25.97
CA ARG A 359 2.09 -7.81 27.35
C ARG A 359 2.03 -6.31 27.59
N LEU A 360 0.92 -5.87 28.15
CA LEU A 360 0.71 -4.49 28.59
C LEU A 360 0.79 -4.45 30.12
N SER A 361 1.63 -3.58 30.66
CA SER A 361 1.75 -3.39 32.10
C SER A 361 1.71 -1.92 32.49
N ILE A 362 1.26 -1.68 33.72
CA ILE A 362 1.18 -0.39 34.38
C ILE A 362 1.93 -0.54 35.71
N ASN A 363 3.01 0.21 35.89
CA ASN A 363 3.92 0.09 37.03
C ASN A 363 4.38 -1.38 37.26
N GLY A 364 4.63 -2.11 36.17
CA GLY A 364 5.03 -3.51 36.19
C GLY A 364 3.91 -4.52 36.51
N GLN A 365 2.67 -4.07 36.69
CA GLN A 365 1.51 -4.93 36.96
C GLN A 365 0.57 -4.99 35.76
N ASN A 366 -0.14 -6.11 35.59
CA ASN A 366 -1.17 -6.21 34.56
C ASN A 366 -2.35 -5.28 34.91
N GLY A 367 -2.73 -4.42 33.98
CA GLY A 367 -3.86 -3.51 34.16
C GLY A 367 -4.31 -2.89 32.84
N ILE A 368 -5.58 -2.47 32.80
CA ILE A 368 -6.19 -1.84 31.61
C ILE A 368 -6.48 -0.35 31.81
N THR A 369 -6.15 0.20 32.98
CA THR A 369 -6.47 1.58 33.32
C THR A 369 -5.35 2.22 34.11
N PHE A 370 -4.88 3.39 33.66
CA PHE A 370 -3.75 4.11 34.24
C PHE A 370 -4.13 5.56 34.56
N SER A 371 -3.28 6.23 35.32
CA SER A 371 -3.35 7.65 35.68
C SER A 371 -2.09 8.36 35.19
N LEU A 372 -2.08 9.69 35.26
CA LEU A 372 -0.84 10.43 35.08
C LEU A 372 0.20 9.99 36.12
N GLY A 373 1.46 9.93 35.72
CA GLY A 373 2.57 9.47 36.54
C GLY A 373 2.75 7.95 36.61
N ASP A 374 1.84 7.16 36.05
CA ASP A 374 2.03 5.72 35.92
C ASP A 374 3.01 5.41 34.78
N GLN A 375 3.90 4.45 35.01
CA GLN A 375 4.81 3.90 34.00
C GLN A 375 4.06 2.85 33.18
N ILE A 376 3.88 3.10 31.89
CA ILE A 376 3.32 2.12 30.96
C ILE A 376 4.45 1.41 30.23
N GLU A 377 4.34 0.08 30.13
CA GLU A 377 5.20 -0.73 29.28
C GLU A 377 4.37 -1.62 28.35
N ILE A 378 4.78 -1.64 27.08
CA ILE A 378 4.27 -2.51 26.03
C ILE A 378 5.43 -3.39 25.62
N CYS A 379 5.38 -4.66 26.02
CA CYS A 379 6.47 -5.61 25.84
C CYS A 379 6.07 -6.71 24.88
N SER A 380 6.97 -7.04 23.98
CA SER A 380 6.96 -8.24 23.14
C SER A 380 8.28 -8.99 23.34
N PRO A 381 8.50 -10.15 22.68
CA PRO A 381 9.71 -10.93 22.89
C PRO A 381 11.02 -10.20 22.61
N SER A 382 11.05 -9.28 21.64
CA SER A 382 12.30 -8.58 21.24
C SER A 382 12.24 -7.05 21.37
N CYS A 383 11.10 -6.52 21.81
CA CYS A 383 10.88 -5.09 21.90
C CYS A 383 10.16 -4.68 23.18
N ARG A 384 10.53 -3.50 23.70
CA ARG A 384 9.77 -2.79 24.72
C ARG A 384 9.56 -1.35 24.31
N ILE A 385 8.31 -0.90 24.39
CA ILE A 385 7.95 0.51 24.35
C ILE A 385 7.52 0.92 25.74
N SER A 386 8.04 2.05 26.21
CA SER A 386 7.61 2.64 27.46
C SER A 386 6.98 4.01 27.22
N LEU A 387 5.87 4.27 27.90
CA LEU A 387 5.16 5.54 27.89
C LEU A 387 5.03 6.08 29.31
N TYR A 388 5.23 7.39 29.46
CA TYR A 388 5.03 8.09 30.72
C TYR A 388 4.25 9.39 30.45
N PHE A 389 3.08 9.53 31.07
CA PHE A 389 2.19 10.67 30.89
C PHE A 389 2.25 11.59 32.09
N GLU A 390 2.37 12.89 31.87
CA GLU A 390 2.35 13.90 32.93
C GLU A 390 1.65 15.19 32.49
N LEU A 391 1.18 15.97 33.46
CA LEU A 391 0.61 17.29 33.23
C LEU A 391 1.70 18.34 33.43
N LEU A 392 2.07 19.04 32.36
CA LEU A 392 3.07 20.12 32.40
C LEU A 392 2.45 21.47 32.79
N SER A 393 1.21 21.71 32.37
CA SER A 393 0.53 22.98 32.60
C SER A 393 -0.98 22.75 32.78
N GLY A 394 -1.60 23.59 33.60
CA GLY A 394 -3.01 23.47 33.98
C GLY A 394 -3.22 22.58 35.21
N GLU A 395 -4.48 22.27 35.47
CA GLU A 395 -4.94 21.39 36.55
C GLU A 395 -5.97 20.42 35.98
N GLY A 396 -6.01 19.18 36.46
CA GLY A 396 -7.04 18.24 36.05
C GLY A 396 -6.84 16.81 36.49
N LEU A 397 -7.91 16.03 36.36
CA LEU A 397 -7.94 14.60 36.53
C LEU A 397 -8.09 13.95 35.17
N PHE A 398 -7.17 13.04 34.87
CA PHE A 398 -7.12 12.31 33.62
C PHE A 398 -7.16 10.81 33.90
N ARG A 399 -7.71 10.05 32.95
CA ARG A 399 -7.76 8.60 33.04
C ARG A 399 -7.35 7.98 31.72
N GLY A 400 -6.39 7.08 31.81
CA GLY A 400 -5.89 6.30 30.69
C GLY A 400 -6.53 4.93 30.60
N HIS A 401 -6.72 4.42 29.39
CA HIS A 401 -7.28 3.09 29.14
C HIS A 401 -6.53 2.36 28.04
N PHE A 402 -6.42 1.05 28.19
CA PHE A 402 -6.10 0.13 27.11
C PHE A 402 -7.40 -0.51 26.60
N SER A 403 -7.63 -0.45 25.29
CA SER A 403 -8.78 -1.11 24.67
C SER A 403 -8.42 -1.65 23.30
N LYS A 404 -9.22 -2.59 22.77
CA LYS A 404 -9.05 -3.05 21.40
C LYS A 404 -9.74 -2.08 20.46
N ALA A 405 -9.02 -1.58 19.46
CA ALA A 405 -9.59 -0.74 18.43
C ALA A 405 -8.78 -0.89 17.12
N ASN A 406 -9.17 -0.12 16.11
CA ASN A 406 -8.38 0.06 14.89
C ASN A 406 -7.85 1.49 14.85
N ARG A 407 -6.60 1.66 14.40
CA ARG A 407 -6.03 2.99 14.13
C ARG A 407 -6.72 3.63 12.92
N PRO A 408 -6.70 4.98 12.78
CA PRO A 408 -7.41 5.67 11.70
C PRO A 408 -7.02 5.22 10.28
N SER A 409 -5.77 4.81 10.07
CA SER A 409 -5.26 4.36 8.78
C SER A 409 -5.58 2.89 8.43
N GLN A 410 -6.26 2.14 9.30
CA GLN A 410 -6.67 0.76 9.04
C GLN A 410 -7.97 0.68 8.24
N THR A 411 -7.95 -0.06 7.12
CA THR A 411 -9.16 -0.32 6.34
C THR A 411 -10.03 -1.34 7.07
N LYS A 412 -11.30 -1.00 7.33
CA LYS A 412 -12.27 -1.95 7.92
C LYS A 412 -12.67 -2.99 6.87
N ILE A 413 -12.26 -4.24 7.05
CA ILE A 413 -12.69 -5.37 6.19
C ILE A 413 -14.03 -5.93 6.69
N LYS A 414 -14.23 -5.98 8.02
CA LYS A 414 -15.48 -6.38 8.68
C LYS A 414 -15.74 -5.49 9.90
N ASN A 415 -17.01 -5.25 10.22
CA ASN A 415 -17.44 -4.28 11.25
C ASN A 415 -17.03 -4.62 12.70
N TYR A 416 -16.47 -5.81 12.98
CA TYR A 416 -16.20 -6.30 14.34
C TYR A 416 -14.74 -6.70 14.60
N GLU A 417 -13.85 -6.53 13.63
CA GLU A 417 -12.44 -6.90 13.81
C GLU A 417 -11.64 -5.71 14.37
N ALA A 418 -10.86 -5.97 15.42
CA ALA A 418 -9.94 -5.01 16.01
C ALA A 418 -8.52 -5.58 16.00
N TYR A 419 -7.61 -4.88 15.32
CA TYR A 419 -6.25 -5.34 15.05
C TYR A 419 -5.20 -4.67 15.93
N ASP A 420 -5.59 -3.69 16.73
CA ASP A 420 -4.68 -2.94 17.58
C ASP A 420 -5.15 -2.85 19.03
N TRP A 421 -4.18 -2.62 19.91
CA TRP A 421 -4.41 -1.96 21.18
C TRP A 421 -4.41 -0.45 20.97
N GLN A 422 -5.45 0.21 21.47
CA GLN A 422 -5.55 1.65 21.65
C GLN A 422 -5.13 1.99 23.08
N ILE A 423 -4.15 2.89 23.18
CA ILE A 423 -3.71 3.50 24.43
C ILE A 423 -4.27 4.93 24.42
N GLY A 424 -5.35 5.14 25.17
CA GLY A 424 -6.06 6.42 25.16
C GLY A 424 -6.03 7.11 26.52
N LEU A 425 -5.71 8.40 26.55
CA LEU A 425 -5.88 9.26 27.72
C LEU A 425 -7.07 10.20 27.49
N ARG A 426 -8.00 10.24 28.46
CA ARG A 426 -9.13 11.17 28.45
C ARG A 426 -9.13 12.07 29.68
N THR A 427 -9.67 13.26 29.53
CA THR A 427 -10.01 14.15 30.64
C THR A 427 -11.25 13.64 31.39
N LEU A 428 -11.22 13.71 32.72
CA LEU A 428 -12.41 13.61 33.57
C LEU A 428 -12.88 15.02 33.99
N CYS A 429 -11.93 15.87 34.38
CA CYS A 429 -12.13 17.30 34.59
C CYS A 429 -10.79 18.03 34.49
N ARG A 430 -10.73 19.23 33.89
CA ARG A 430 -9.49 20.02 33.83
C ARG A 430 -9.75 21.51 33.66
N SER A 431 -8.71 22.32 33.85
CA SER A 431 -8.66 23.72 33.44
C SER A 431 -8.69 23.87 31.93
N ARG A 432 -9.19 25.01 31.43
CA ARG A 432 -9.29 25.30 29.98
C ARG A 432 -7.98 25.09 29.23
N LYS A 433 -6.88 25.61 29.78
CA LYS A 433 -5.54 25.35 29.26
C LYS A 433 -4.95 24.16 30.01
N ALA A 434 -4.56 23.13 29.28
CA ALA A 434 -3.87 21.99 29.81
C ALA A 434 -2.88 21.45 28.78
N ILE A 435 -1.64 21.23 29.20
CA ILE A 435 -0.59 20.64 28.35
C ILE A 435 -0.19 19.31 28.97
N VAL A 436 -0.44 18.22 28.24
CA VAL A 436 0.00 16.89 28.62
C VAL A 436 1.31 16.58 27.91
N ARG A 437 2.32 16.15 28.66
CA ARG A 437 3.55 15.57 28.10
C ARG A 437 3.48 14.06 28.14
N VAL A 438 3.94 13.45 27.06
CA VAL A 438 4.21 12.02 26.97
C VAL A 438 5.68 11.82 26.63
N VAL A 439 6.39 11.06 27.46
CA VAL A 439 7.72 10.56 27.13
C VAL A 439 7.57 9.14 26.60
N CYS A 440 7.97 8.93 25.35
CA CYS A 440 7.96 7.64 24.68
C CYS A 440 9.40 7.15 24.50
N ALA A 441 9.70 5.95 24.96
CA ALA A 441 11.02 5.32 24.80
C ALA A 441 10.89 3.95 24.11
N TYR A 442 11.73 3.72 23.11
CA TYR A 442 11.84 2.45 22.39
C TYR A 442 13.11 1.73 22.79
N PHE A 443 12.98 0.44 23.08
CA PHE A 443 14.08 -0.47 23.39
C PHE A 443 13.94 -1.71 22.50
N SER A 444 15.02 -2.04 21.81
CA SER A 444 15.20 -3.31 21.10
C SER A 444 16.32 -4.06 21.79
N GLU A 445 16.19 -5.39 21.88
CA GLU A 445 17.27 -6.25 22.37
C GLU A 445 18.49 -6.29 21.45
#